data_AF-A0A382YZ94-F1
#
_entry.id   AF-A0A382YZ94-F1
#
_cell.length_a   1.000
_cell.length_b   1.000
_cell.length_c   1.000
_cell.angle_alpha   90.00
_cell.angle_beta   90.00
_cell.angle_gamma   90.00
#
_symmetry.space_group_name_H-M   'P 1'
#
loop_
_entity.id
_entity.type
_entity.pdbx_description
1 polymer ?
#
loop_
_entity_poly.entity_id
_entity_poly.type
_entity_poly.pdbx_seq_one_letter_code
_entity_poly.pdbx_strand_id
1 'polypeptide(L)'
;AEQAVLQAEGYSLDRINRAEGDSARFTAIYSEYRRAPEVTRKRLYLETMQRILPMVGRKLFIDEDTTGVLPLLSLDGTTTRPTANATAGGN
;
A
#
# COMPACT_ATOMS: atom_id res chain seq x y z
N ALA A 1 27.06 8.33 -30.05
CA ALA A 1 25.83 8.10 -30.84
C ALA A 1 25.26 6.71 -30.58
N GLU A 2 26.07 5.65 -30.60
CA GLU A 2 25.63 4.25 -30.40
C GLU A 2 24.90 4.00 -29.06
N GLN A 3 25.35 4.59 -27.95
CA GLN A 3 24.68 4.42 -26.65
C GLN A 3 23.21 4.89 -26.67
N ALA A 4 22.91 5.99 -27.36
CA ALA A 4 21.54 6.52 -27.45
C ALA A 4 20.65 5.60 -28.31
N VAL A 5 21.21 5.00 -29.35
CA VAL A 5 20.50 4.03 -30.21
C VAL A 5 20.18 2.76 -29.42
N LEU A 6 21.16 2.18 -28.73
CA LEU A 6 20.96 0.99 -27.89
C LEU A 6 19.95 1.23 -26.76
N GLN A 7 19.96 2.43 -26.14
CA GLN A 7 18.96 2.80 -25.14
C GLN A 7 17.55 2.91 -25.73
N ALA A 8 17.41 3.49 -26.92
CA ALA A 8 16.13 3.59 -27.60
C ALA A 8 15.59 2.22 -28.02
N GLU A 9 16.46 1.34 -28.53
CA GLU A 9 16.11 -0.06 -28.84
C GLU A 9 15.66 -0.81 -27.58
N GLY A 10 16.41 -0.71 -26.48
CA GLY A 10 16.05 -1.32 -25.20
C GLY A 10 14.71 -0.79 -24.65
N TYR A 11 14.47 0.51 -24.75
CA TYR A 11 13.19 1.12 -24.36
C TYR A 11 12.03 0.61 -25.21
N SER A 12 12.23 0.51 -26.54
CA SER A 12 11.20 0.00 -27.44
C SER A 12 10.84 -1.45 -27.13
N LEU A 13 11.85 -2.29 -26.85
CA LEU A 13 11.67 -3.69 -26.49
C LEU A 13 10.97 -3.83 -25.13
N ASP A 14 11.38 -3.06 -24.13
CA ASP A 14 10.74 -3.02 -22.81
C ASP A 14 9.26 -2.61 -22.92
N ARG A 15 8.95 -1.61 -23.74
CA ARG A 15 7.58 -1.17 -24.02
C ARG A 15 6.73 -2.28 -24.65
N ILE A 16 7.27 -3.00 -25.63
CA ILE A 16 6.59 -4.11 -26.30
C ILE A 16 6.33 -5.25 -25.30
N ASN A 17 7.37 -5.69 -24.59
CA ASN A 17 7.27 -6.78 -23.62
C ASN A 17 6.26 -6.47 -22.50
N ARG A 18 6.23 -5.22 -22.02
CA ARG A 18 5.23 -4.78 -21.03
C ARG A 18 3.82 -4.84 -21.59
N ALA A 19 3.61 -4.33 -22.80
CA ALA A 19 2.29 -4.36 -23.43
C ALA A 19 1.79 -5.80 -23.66
N GLU A 20 2.66 -6.70 -24.10
CA GLU A 20 2.35 -8.12 -24.26
C GLU A 20 2.03 -8.79 -22.92
N GLY A 21 2.84 -8.54 -21.89
CA GLY A 21 2.60 -9.04 -20.54
C GLY A 21 1.28 -8.55 -19.94
N ASP A 22 0.95 -7.28 -20.13
CA ASP A 22 -0.30 -6.68 -19.67
C ASP A 22 -1.51 -7.30 -20.38
N SER A 23 -1.42 -7.49 -21.70
CA SER A 23 -2.47 -8.14 -22.49
C SER A 23 -2.68 -9.60 -22.09
N ALA A 24 -1.59 -10.35 -21.88
CA ALA A 24 -1.64 -11.74 -21.43
C ALA A 24 -2.28 -11.84 -20.03
N ARG A 25 -1.87 -10.96 -19.10
CA ARG A 25 -2.45 -10.89 -17.75
C ARG A 25 -3.94 -10.56 -17.79
N PHE A 26 -4.34 -9.60 -18.62
CA PHE A 26 -5.74 -9.24 -18.78
C PHE A 26 -6.57 -10.43 -19.28
N THR A 27 -6.10 -11.11 -20.32
CA THR A 27 -6.78 -12.27 -20.92
C THR A 27 -6.95 -13.40 -19.91
N ALA A 28 -5.93 -13.69 -19.10
CA ALA A 28 -5.99 -14.71 -18.05
C ALA A 28 -7.02 -14.36 -16.95
N ILE A 29 -7.09 -13.09 -16.52
CA ILE A 29 -8.09 -12.65 -15.55
C ILE A 29 -9.49 -12.72 -16.16
N TYR A 30 -9.64 -12.34 -17.42
CA TYR A 30 -10.91 -12.37 -18.13
C TYR A 30 -11.48 -13.78 -18.27
N SER A 31 -10.64 -14.77 -18.58
CA SER A 31 -11.09 -16.17 -18.66
C SER A 31 -11.64 -16.68 -17.32
N GLU A 32 -10.99 -16.33 -16.21
CA GLU A 32 -11.46 -16.68 -14.87
C GLU A 32 -12.70 -15.91 -14.45
N TYR A 33 -12.78 -14.61 -14.80
CA TYR A 33 -13.98 -13.80 -14.58
C TYR A 33 -15.21 -14.39 -15.29
N ARG A 34 -15.05 -14.87 -16.53
CA ARG A 34 -16.13 -15.53 -17.28
C ARG A 34 -16.62 -16.81 -16.59
N ARG A 35 -15.73 -17.54 -15.92
CA ARG A 35 -16.05 -18.78 -15.20
C ARG A 35 -16.73 -18.49 -13.86
N ALA A 36 -16.20 -17.53 -13.09
CA ALA A 36 -16.67 -17.22 -11.75
C ALA A 36 -16.53 -15.72 -11.43
N PRO A 37 -17.53 -14.89 -11.82
CA PRO A 37 -17.40 -13.45 -11.75
C PRO A 37 -17.38 -12.91 -10.30
N GLU A 38 -18.22 -13.46 -9.42
CA GLU A 38 -18.34 -12.97 -8.03
C GLU A 38 -17.06 -13.16 -7.22
N VAL A 39 -16.45 -14.35 -7.29
CA VAL A 39 -15.20 -14.65 -6.58
C VAL A 39 -14.03 -13.85 -7.15
N THR A 40 -14.01 -13.62 -8.46
CA THR A 40 -12.94 -12.88 -9.14
C THR A 40 -12.98 -11.40 -8.76
N ARG A 41 -14.17 -10.78 -8.74
CA ARG A 41 -14.33 -9.40 -8.26
C ARG A 41 -13.95 -9.26 -6.80
N LYS A 42 -14.42 -10.18 -5.94
CA LYS A 42 -14.11 -10.15 -4.51
C LYS A 42 -12.61 -10.28 -4.26
N ARG A 43 -11.91 -11.18 -4.96
CA ARG A 43 -10.46 -11.31 -4.89
C ARG A 43 -9.76 -10.01 -5.28
N LEU A 44 -10.09 -9.45 -6.45
CA LEU A 44 -9.47 -8.21 -6.93
C LEU A 44 -9.64 -7.05 -5.95
N TYR A 45 -10.84 -6.92 -5.37
CA TYR A 45 -11.12 -5.92 -4.34
C TYR A 45 -10.25 -6.13 -3.09
N LEU A 46 -10.22 -7.35 -2.55
CA LEU A 46 -9.46 -7.65 -1.33
C LEU A 46 -7.95 -7.46 -1.54
N GLU A 47 -7.39 -7.93 -2.66
CA GLU A 47 -5.98 -7.72 -3.01
C GLU A 47 -5.64 -6.23 -3.14
N THR A 48 -6.52 -5.46 -3.79
CA THR A 48 -6.34 -4.01 -3.93
C THR A 48 -6.40 -3.34 -2.56
N MET A 49 -7.39 -3.69 -1.73
CA MET A 49 -7.52 -3.17 -0.36
C MET A 49 -6.30 -3.51 0.48
N GLN A 50 -5.78 -4.73 0.40
CA GLN A 50 -4.56 -5.13 1.10
C GLN A 50 -3.35 -4.29 0.70
N ARG A 51 -3.24 -3.90 -0.57
CA ARG A 51 -2.16 -3.03 -1.06
C ARG A 51 -2.34 -1.57 -0.64
N ILE A 52 -3.57 -1.05 -0.67
CA ILE A 52 -3.81 0.39 -0.39
C ILE A 52 -3.96 0.70 1.09
N LEU A 53 -4.51 -0.21 1.90
CA LEU A 53 -4.80 0.04 3.30
C LEU A 53 -3.57 0.42 4.12
N PRO A 54 -2.36 -0.15 3.90
CA PRO A 54 -1.14 0.31 4.56
C PRO A 54 -0.66 1.69 4.10
N MET A 55 -0.99 2.10 2.87
CA MET A 55 -0.64 3.43 2.34
C MET A 55 -1.57 4.53 2.88
N VAL A 56 -2.80 4.15 3.22
CA VAL A 56 -3.71 5.01 3.99
C VAL A 56 -3.16 5.04 5.41
N GLY A 57 -2.55 6.15 5.83
CA GLY A 57 -1.89 6.29 7.13
C GLY A 57 -2.83 6.13 8.34
N ARG A 58 -2.50 6.76 9.47
CA ARG A 58 -3.25 6.62 10.74
C ARG A 58 -4.76 6.81 10.53
N LYS A 59 -5.53 5.72 10.59
CA LYS A 59 -6.99 5.75 10.69
C LYS A 59 -7.35 6.07 12.13
N LEU A 60 -7.88 7.27 12.36
CA LEU A 60 -8.45 7.65 13.64
C LEU A 60 -9.93 7.24 13.62
N PHE A 61 -10.27 6.18 14.35
CA PHE A 61 -11.66 5.82 14.63
C PHE A 61 -12.10 6.62 15.85
N ILE A 62 -12.99 7.59 15.66
CA ILE A 62 -13.63 8.34 16.75
C ILE A 62 -15.03 7.77 16.89
N ASP A 63 -15.31 7.20 18.06
CA ASP A 63 -16.66 6.80 18.45
C ASP A 63 -17.45 8.05 18.90
N GLU A 64 -18.70 8.18 18.47
CA GLU A 64 -19.53 9.38 18.70
C GLU A 64 -19.80 9.63 20.19
N ASP A 65 -19.77 8.56 21.00
CA ASP A 65 -20.05 8.60 22.44
C ASP A 65 -18.81 8.75 23.32
N THR A 66 -17.60 8.79 22.76
CA THR A 66 -16.36 8.81 23.55
C THR A 66 -15.71 10.21 23.59
N THR A 67 -16.09 11.01 24.59
CA THR A 67 -15.42 12.28 24.96
C THR A 67 -14.08 12.01 25.63
N GLY A 68 -13.11 11.49 24.89
CA GLY A 68 -11.80 11.15 25.41
C GLY A 68 -10.99 10.41 24.37
N VAL A 69 -10.09 11.13 23.70
CA VAL A 69 -9.13 10.54 22.77
C VAL A 69 -8.19 9.65 23.58
N LEU A 70 -8.51 8.36 23.71
CA LEU A 70 -7.55 7.35 24.15
C LEU A 70 -6.62 7.09 22.96
N PRO A 71 -5.32 7.44 23.04
CA PRO A 71 -4.35 7.08 22.01
C PRO A 71 -4.09 5.58 22.14
N LEU A 72 -4.99 4.78 21.57
CA LEU A 72 -4.82 3.34 21.53
C LEU A 72 -3.96 2.99 20.32
N LEU A 73 -2.76 2.54 20.67
CA LEU A 73 -1.74 1.88 19.86
C LEU A 73 -0.78 2.82 19.11
N SER A 74 0.31 3.18 19.80
CA SER A 74 1.56 3.59 19.16
C SER A 74 2.11 2.42 18.35
N LEU A 75 2.04 2.48 17.02
CA LEU A 75 2.62 1.48 16.11
C LEU A 75 4.11 1.70 15.83
N ASP A 76 4.72 2.69 16.49
CA ASP A 76 6.14 2.91 16.40
C ASP A 76 6.79 2.13 17.54
N GLY A 77 7.50 1.06 17.20
CA GLY A 77 8.18 0.11 18.12
C GLY A 77 9.31 0.72 18.96
N THR A 78 9.19 1.98 19.38
CA THR A 78 10.04 2.61 20.37
C THR A 78 9.13 3.36 21.34
N THR A 79 8.77 2.70 22.44
CA THR A 79 8.21 3.35 23.62
C THR A 79 9.25 4.30 24.20
N THR A 80 9.33 5.53 23.67
CA THR A 80 10.01 6.62 24.37
C THR A 80 9.12 7.00 25.54
N ARG A 81 9.41 6.38 26.68
CA ARG A 81 8.84 6.75 27.97
C ARG A 81 9.10 8.24 28.19
N PRO A 82 8.09 9.09 28.43
CA PRO A 82 8.36 10.45 28.86
C PRO A 82 9.07 10.34 30.21
N THR A 83 10.38 10.59 30.24
CA THR A 83 11.11 10.80 31.48
C THR A 83 10.55 12.07 32.09
N ALA A 84 9.82 11.92 33.19
CA ALA A 84 9.42 13.02 34.04
C ALA A 84 10.67 13.86 34.35
N ASN A 85 10.71 15.09 33.82
CA ASN A 85 11.77 16.01 34.13
C ASN A 85 11.76 16.29 35.63
N ALA A 86 12.89 15.94 36.23
CA ALA A 86 13.34 16.26 37.57
C ALA A 86 12.79 17.59 38.12
N THR A 87 11.88 17.49 39.08
CA THR A 87 11.79 18.47 40.16
C THR A 87 12.54 17.88 41.34
N ALA A 88 13.84 18.19 41.46
CA ALA A 88 14.62 17.99 42.67
C ALA A 88 15.94 18.76 42.61
N GLY A 89 16.06 19.81 43.44
CA GLY A 89 17.34 20.29 43.98
C GLY A 89 17.72 21.73 43.61
N GLY A 90 17.57 22.66 44.56
CA GLY A 90 18.16 24.00 44.46
C GLY A 90 17.73 25.05 45.50
N ASN A 91 17.57 24.67 46.78
CA ASN A 91 17.94 25.51 47.93
C ASN A 91 19.02 24.76 48.71
#